data_AF-A0A9E3JNS1-F1
#
_entry.id   AF-A0A9E3JNS1-F1
#
_cell.length_a   1.000
_cell.length_b   1.000
_cell.length_c   1.000
_cell.angle_alpha   90.00
_cell.angle_beta   90.00
_cell.angle_gamma   90.00
#
_symmetry.space_group_name_H-M   'P 1'
#
loop_
_entity.id
_entity.type
_entity.pdbx_description
1 polymer ?
#
loop_
_entity_poly.entity_id
_entity_poly.type
_entity_poly.pdbx_seq_one_letter_code
_entity_poly.pdbx_strand_id
1 'polypeptide(L)'
;MSTKGRPRTKPEAAAEPQAERVAEAAPAVWQRLVAAVRGGVNELGEAIAESQALRILDQEIREHDAELHRVRATLAETLARSHVANERLAAANAKLAEYEGYAVKALKAGEEALAREVAAKIALLEIERDGETARVKDLAGGVAHLRATAARFEATIQRLKQQVDTVRATETVQRAQAAVASRRRDSDVRVRTALDSLERIRQRQSARGARLDVEDALADAGGDDGLEARLRRAGIIAEEDRTDSVLSRLKQQAD
;
A
#
# COMPACT_ATOMS: atom_id res chain seq x y z
N MET A 1 -22.29 77.18 6.66
CA MET A 1 -21.31 76.97 5.56
C MET A 1 -20.17 76.14 6.14
N SER A 2 -20.21 74.81 6.07
CA SER A 2 -20.00 73.91 4.93
C SER A 2 -18.52 73.56 4.71
N THR A 3 -18.20 72.28 5.00
CA THR A 3 -17.09 71.44 4.49
C THR A 3 -15.68 71.79 4.97
N LYS A 4 -14.80 70.84 5.33
CA LYS A 4 -14.43 69.67 4.53
C LYS A 4 -13.77 68.59 5.40
N GLY A 5 -14.18 67.34 5.16
CA GLY A 5 -13.83 66.17 5.96
C GLY A 5 -12.36 65.76 5.88
N ARG A 6 -11.87 65.21 7.00
CA ARG A 6 -10.66 64.38 7.03
C ARG A 6 -10.94 63.06 6.31
N PRO A 7 -10.06 62.58 5.42
CA PRO A 7 -10.19 61.23 4.89
C PRO A 7 -9.89 60.23 6.01
N ARG A 8 -10.86 59.35 6.26
CA ARG A 8 -10.67 58.13 7.04
C ARG A 8 -9.58 57.31 6.34
N THR A 9 -8.43 57.15 6.98
CA THR A 9 -7.48 56.11 6.62
C THR A 9 -8.20 54.78 6.79
N LYS A 10 -8.40 54.10 5.66
CA LYS A 10 -8.85 52.72 5.59
C LYS A 10 -7.84 51.90 6.40
N PRO A 11 -8.24 51.03 7.34
CA PRO A 11 -7.31 50.03 7.85
C PRO A 11 -7.00 49.13 6.66
N GLU A 12 -5.77 49.22 6.17
CA GLU A 12 -5.19 48.22 5.29
C GLU A 12 -5.31 46.89 6.03
N ALA A 13 -6.18 46.02 5.51
CA ALA A 13 -6.38 44.69 6.05
C ALA A 13 -5.00 44.03 6.11
N ALA A 14 -4.55 43.79 7.35
CA ALA A 14 -3.36 43.03 7.64
C ALA A 14 -3.36 41.80 6.74
N ALA A 15 -2.32 41.66 5.91
CA ALA A 15 -2.03 40.42 5.26
C ALA A 15 -1.89 39.35 6.35
N GLU A 16 -2.93 38.54 6.51
CA GLU A 16 -2.93 37.38 7.38
C GLU A 16 -1.71 36.52 7.03
N PRO A 17 -0.97 36.02 8.03
CA PRO A 17 0.21 35.23 7.77
C PRO A 17 -0.20 33.96 7.02
N GLN A 18 0.25 33.83 5.77
CA GLN A 18 0.10 32.62 4.95
C GLN A 18 0.83 31.39 5.54
N ALA A 19 1.34 31.49 6.76
CA ALA A 19 2.15 30.49 7.44
C ALA A 19 1.34 29.36 8.08
N GLU A 20 0.01 29.48 8.21
CA GLU A 20 -0.81 28.43 8.85
C GLU A 20 -1.42 27.41 7.88
N ARG A 21 -1.36 27.65 6.56
CA ARG A 21 -1.94 26.73 5.56
C ARG A 21 -1.08 25.51 5.22
N VAL A 22 0.14 25.42 5.75
CA VAL A 22 1.09 24.34 5.39
C VAL A 22 1.09 23.20 6.42
N ALA A 23 0.46 23.37 7.58
CA ALA A 23 0.53 22.37 8.66
C ALA A 23 -0.54 21.26 8.61
N GLU A 24 -1.53 21.31 7.71
CA GLU A 24 -2.64 20.35 7.68
C GLU A 24 -2.83 19.61 6.34
N ALA A 25 -1.88 19.72 5.41
CA ALA A 25 -2.03 19.18 4.07
C ALA A 25 -1.82 17.65 3.97
N ALA A 26 -0.95 17.06 4.81
CA ALA A 26 -0.68 15.61 4.77
C ALA A 26 -1.85 14.72 5.24
N PRO A 27 -2.55 15.00 6.37
CA PRO A 27 -3.73 14.22 6.75
C PRO A 27 -4.91 14.46 5.81
N ALA A 28 -5.06 15.68 5.26
CA ALA A 28 -6.18 16.04 4.40
C ALA A 28 -6.10 15.39 3.00
N VAL A 29 -4.91 15.27 2.41
CA VAL A 29 -4.75 14.61 1.10
C VAL A 29 -5.01 13.10 1.23
N TRP A 30 -4.50 12.46 2.28
CA TRP A 30 -4.78 11.05 2.58
C TRP A 30 -6.27 10.80 2.86
N GLN A 31 -6.93 11.62 3.68
CA GLN A 31 -8.36 11.47 3.95
C GLN A 31 -9.22 11.68 2.70
N ARG A 32 -8.84 12.60 1.80
CA ARG A 32 -9.55 12.82 0.53
C ARG A 32 -9.31 11.70 -0.47
N LEU A 33 -8.10 11.11 -0.50
CA LEU A 33 -7.80 9.92 -1.30
C LEU A 33 -8.56 8.69 -0.78
N VAL A 34 -8.54 8.44 0.53
CA VAL A 34 -9.28 7.34 1.15
C VAL A 34 -10.80 7.52 1.02
N ALA A 35 -11.32 8.75 1.10
CA ALA A 35 -12.74 9.03 0.87
C ALA A 35 -13.13 8.87 -0.61
N ALA A 36 -12.24 9.21 -1.56
CA ALA A 36 -12.46 8.96 -2.98
C ALA A 36 -12.45 7.46 -3.32
N VAL A 37 -11.59 6.67 -2.67
CA VAL A 37 -11.59 5.20 -2.74
C VAL A 37 -12.89 4.63 -2.18
N ARG A 38 -13.36 5.11 -1.02
CA ARG A 38 -14.60 4.63 -0.40
C ARG A 38 -15.89 5.02 -1.15
N GLY A 39 -15.81 5.97 -2.08
CA GLY A 39 -16.95 6.47 -2.87
C GLY A 39 -16.94 6.10 -4.36
N GLY A 40 -15.92 5.40 -4.86
CA GLY A 40 -15.72 5.13 -6.29
C GLY A 40 -16.34 3.83 -6.77
N VAL A 41 -17.53 3.91 -7.36
CA VAL A 41 -18.16 2.81 -8.12
C VAL A 41 -17.34 2.53 -9.40
N ASN A 42 -16.38 1.60 -9.34
CA ASN A 42 -15.94 0.66 -10.38
C ASN A 42 -14.53 0.12 -10.08
N GLU A 43 -14.40 -1.21 -10.04
CA GLU A 43 -13.18 -2.00 -9.76
C GLU A 43 -11.98 -1.74 -10.71
N LEU A 44 -12.16 -0.89 -11.73
CA LEU A 44 -11.14 -0.48 -12.71
C LEU A 44 -10.52 0.91 -12.41
N GLY A 45 -11.09 1.71 -11.51
CA GLY A 45 -10.57 3.04 -11.13
C GLY A 45 -9.60 3.03 -9.94
N GLU A 46 -9.77 2.09 -9.00
CA GLU A 46 -8.96 1.98 -7.79
C GLU A 46 -7.50 1.63 -8.10
N ALA A 47 -7.23 0.67 -9.00
CA ALA A 47 -5.87 0.24 -9.33
C ALA A 47 -5.01 1.33 -10.00
N ILE A 48 -5.62 2.19 -10.83
CA ILE A 48 -4.91 3.29 -11.51
C ILE A 48 -4.60 4.41 -10.51
N ALA A 49 -5.56 4.77 -9.65
CA ALA A 49 -5.37 5.78 -8.61
C ALA A 49 -4.35 5.35 -7.53
N GLU A 50 -4.36 4.07 -7.15
CA GLU A 50 -3.46 3.50 -6.15
C GLU A 50 -1.99 3.43 -6.63
N SER A 51 -1.77 3.05 -7.89
CA SER A 51 -0.42 3.08 -8.51
C SER A 51 0.17 4.50 -8.56
N GLN A 52 -0.68 5.51 -8.76
CA GLN A 52 -0.26 6.91 -8.82
C GLN A 52 0.04 7.46 -7.43
N ALA A 53 -0.70 7.06 -6.39
CA ALA A 53 -0.44 7.43 -5.01
C ALA A 53 0.91 6.89 -4.50
N LEU A 54 1.24 5.62 -4.78
CA LEU A 54 2.54 5.04 -4.45
C LEU A 54 3.70 5.79 -5.13
N ARG A 55 3.54 6.15 -6.41
CA ARG A 55 4.55 6.92 -7.15
C ARG A 55 4.77 8.31 -6.55
N ILE A 56 3.71 8.98 -6.09
CA ILE A 56 3.80 10.27 -5.41
C ILE A 56 4.54 10.12 -4.08
N LEU A 57 4.20 9.12 -3.26
CA LEU A 57 4.89 8.86 -1.99
C LEU A 57 6.37 8.53 -2.20
N ASP A 58 6.71 7.71 -3.19
CA ASP A 58 8.10 7.41 -3.55
C ASP A 58 8.86 8.66 -4.00
N GLN A 59 8.19 9.61 -4.67
CA GLN A 59 8.78 10.89 -5.05
C GLN A 59 9.01 11.78 -3.83
N GLU A 60 8.03 11.89 -2.95
CA GLU A 60 8.13 12.67 -1.71
C GLU A 60 9.28 12.16 -0.82
N ILE A 61 9.44 10.82 -0.72
CA ILE A 61 10.56 10.21 -0.02
C ILE A 61 11.89 10.66 -0.62
N ARG A 62 12.04 10.61 -1.95
CA ARG A 62 13.27 11.04 -2.64
C ARG A 62 13.56 12.52 -2.42
N GLU A 63 12.53 13.37 -2.45
CA GLU A 63 12.67 14.81 -2.23
C GLU A 63 13.09 15.13 -0.79
N HIS A 64 12.47 14.48 0.20
CA HIS A 64 12.89 14.63 1.59
C HIS A 64 14.28 14.04 1.87
N ASP A 65 14.66 12.92 1.25
CA ASP A 65 16.02 12.37 1.35
C ASP A 65 17.04 13.38 0.76
N ALA A 66 16.74 14.00 -0.39
CA ALA A 66 17.59 15.04 -0.97
C ALA A 66 17.72 16.29 -0.07
N GLU A 67 16.62 16.73 0.54
CA GLU A 67 16.65 17.86 1.47
C GLU A 67 17.41 17.53 2.76
N LEU A 68 17.24 16.32 3.30
CA LEU A 68 18.03 15.83 4.44
C LEU A 68 19.53 15.84 4.12
N HIS A 69 19.93 15.43 2.91
CA HIS A 69 21.33 15.52 2.49
C HIS A 69 21.85 16.96 2.47
N ARG A 70 21.06 17.92 1.98
CA ARG A 70 21.41 19.35 2.01
C ARG A 70 21.56 19.86 3.44
N VAL A 71 20.61 19.56 4.32
CA VAL A 71 20.66 19.94 5.74
C VAL A 71 21.91 19.39 6.42
N ARG A 72 22.26 18.12 6.16
CA ARG A 72 23.47 17.49 6.71
C ARG A 72 24.76 18.13 6.19
N ALA A 73 24.80 18.52 4.91
CA ALA A 73 25.94 19.24 4.36
C ALA A 73 26.13 20.61 5.02
N THR A 74 25.04 21.40 5.15
CA THR A 74 25.05 22.68 5.86
C THR A 74 25.43 22.51 7.33
N LEU A 75 24.98 21.44 7.98
CA LEU A 75 25.37 21.13 9.36
C LEU A 75 26.87 20.87 9.47
N ALA A 76 27.45 20.08 8.58
CA ALA A 76 28.89 19.81 8.56
C ALA A 76 29.71 21.09 8.35
N GLU A 77 29.29 21.93 7.40
CA GLU A 77 29.92 23.24 7.17
C GLU A 77 29.82 24.14 8.42
N THR A 78 28.65 24.20 9.05
CA THR A 78 28.41 25.02 10.25
C THR A 78 29.26 24.53 11.43
N LEU A 79 29.41 23.20 11.58
CA LEU A 79 30.28 22.60 12.58
C LEU A 79 31.75 22.96 12.34
N ALA A 80 32.21 22.93 11.09
CA ALA A 80 33.57 23.34 10.75
C ALA A 80 33.81 24.82 11.08
N ARG A 81 32.86 25.70 10.74
CA ARG A 81 32.91 27.13 11.12
C ARG A 81 32.90 27.31 12.65
N SER A 82 32.10 26.52 13.37
CA SER A 82 32.05 26.53 14.83
C SER A 82 33.38 26.11 15.44
N HIS A 83 34.06 25.10 14.90
CA HIS A 83 35.39 24.71 15.34
C HIS A 83 36.39 25.87 15.22
N VAL A 84 36.47 26.49 14.04
CA VAL A 84 37.38 27.63 13.81
C VAL A 84 37.06 28.81 14.73
N ALA A 85 35.79 29.12 14.96
CA ALA A 85 35.38 30.18 15.89
C ALA A 85 35.81 29.87 17.34
N ASN A 86 35.69 28.60 17.77
CA ASN A 86 36.15 28.17 19.08
C ASN A 86 37.68 28.28 19.22
N GLU A 87 38.45 27.91 18.19
CA GLU A 87 39.90 28.06 18.19
C GLU A 87 40.32 29.54 18.30
N ARG A 88 39.63 30.43 17.59
CA ARG A 88 39.86 31.88 17.68
C ARG A 88 39.52 32.42 19.06
N LEU A 89 38.40 32.01 19.64
CA LEU A 89 38.03 32.37 21.01
C LEU A 89 39.08 31.90 22.02
N ALA A 90 39.56 30.67 21.89
CA ALA A 90 40.63 30.13 22.74
C ALA A 90 41.92 30.94 22.59
N ALA A 91 42.32 31.28 21.37
CA ALA A 91 43.50 32.11 21.10
C ALA A 91 43.37 33.53 21.68
N ALA A 92 42.18 34.15 21.56
CA ALA A 92 41.90 35.46 22.14
C ALA A 92 42.01 35.40 23.68
N ASN A 93 41.41 34.40 24.31
CA ASN A 93 41.50 34.20 25.76
C ASN A 93 42.94 33.95 26.23
N ALA A 94 43.73 33.17 25.49
CA ALA A 94 45.14 32.93 25.82
C ALA A 94 45.97 34.21 25.79
N LYS A 95 45.81 35.04 24.74
CA LYS A 95 46.46 36.36 24.67
C LYS A 95 46.01 37.26 25.80
N LEU A 96 44.71 37.29 26.08
CA LEU A 96 44.15 38.11 27.14
C LEU A 96 44.79 37.77 28.50
N ALA A 97 44.86 36.48 28.85
CA ALA A 97 45.54 36.02 30.07
C ALA A 97 47.04 36.37 30.10
N GLU A 98 47.73 36.30 28.96
CA GLU A 98 49.14 36.69 28.85
C GLU A 98 49.33 38.19 29.16
N TYR A 99 48.53 39.05 28.52
CA TYR A 99 48.59 40.50 28.71
C TYR A 99 48.13 40.92 30.12
N GLU A 100 47.13 40.26 30.70
CA GLU A 100 46.77 40.42 32.12
C GLU A 100 47.97 40.13 33.03
N GLY A 101 48.72 39.05 32.74
CA GLY A 101 49.96 38.73 33.42
C GLY A 101 51.01 39.83 33.30
N TYR A 102 51.16 40.44 32.13
CA TYR A 102 52.05 41.59 31.92
C TYR A 102 51.59 42.84 32.69
N ALA A 103 50.30 43.14 32.69
CA ALA A 103 49.73 44.26 33.45
C ALA A 103 50.03 44.14 34.95
N VAL A 104 49.82 42.95 35.52
CA VAL A 104 50.11 42.68 36.93
C VAL A 104 51.60 42.82 37.24
N LYS A 105 52.48 42.35 36.35
CA LYS A 105 53.94 42.51 36.52
C LYS A 105 54.36 43.98 36.48
N ALA A 106 53.84 44.76 35.53
CA ALA A 106 54.12 46.20 35.42
C ALA A 106 53.66 46.96 36.67
N LEU A 107 52.44 46.67 37.16
CA LEU A 107 51.93 47.25 38.41
C LEU A 107 52.80 46.91 39.61
N LYS A 108 53.25 45.66 39.75
CA LYS A 108 54.15 45.24 40.84
C LYS A 108 55.52 45.91 40.76
N ALA A 109 55.98 46.26 39.56
CA ALA A 109 57.23 46.97 39.35
C ALA A 109 57.10 48.51 39.55
N GLY A 110 55.90 49.02 39.79
CA GLY A 110 55.64 50.46 39.90
C GLY A 110 55.58 51.19 38.55
N GLU A 111 55.59 50.46 37.43
CA GLU A 111 55.58 50.98 36.07
C GLU A 111 54.14 51.30 35.62
N GLU A 112 53.51 52.29 36.26
CA GLU A 112 52.09 52.61 36.03
C GLU A 112 51.76 53.02 34.59
N ALA A 113 52.66 53.73 33.90
CA ALA A 113 52.45 54.12 32.51
C ALA A 113 52.37 52.88 31.59
N LEU A 114 53.30 51.94 31.76
CA LEU A 114 53.31 50.67 31.02
C LEU A 114 52.08 49.83 31.36
N ALA A 115 51.68 49.77 32.63
CA ALA A 115 50.46 49.07 33.03
C ALA A 115 49.20 49.64 32.35
N ARG A 116 49.10 50.97 32.20
CA ARG A 116 48.00 51.62 31.48
C ARG A 116 47.99 51.28 29.99
N GLU A 117 49.15 51.24 29.34
CA GLU A 117 49.25 50.82 27.93
C GLU A 117 48.82 49.36 27.74
N VAL A 118 49.27 48.47 28.62
CA VAL A 118 48.86 47.05 28.60
C VAL A 118 47.36 46.92 28.87
N ALA A 119 46.80 47.69 29.80
CA ALA A 119 45.37 47.71 30.05
C ALA A 119 44.55 48.15 28.81
N ALA A 120 45.02 49.15 28.07
CA ALA A 120 44.40 49.54 26.81
C ALA A 120 44.44 48.40 25.77
N LYS A 121 45.53 47.63 25.72
CA LYS A 121 45.63 46.45 24.84
C LYS A 121 44.67 45.33 25.27
N ILE A 122 44.54 45.09 26.57
CA ILE A 122 43.57 44.11 27.14
C ILE A 122 42.16 44.50 26.72
N ALA A 123 41.76 45.77 26.87
CA ALA A 123 40.43 46.24 26.49
C ALA A 123 40.10 45.95 25.01
N LEU A 124 41.08 46.07 24.10
CA LEU A 124 40.89 45.70 22.68
C LEU A 124 40.73 44.18 22.49
N LEU A 125 41.50 43.37 23.23
CA LEU A 125 41.39 41.90 23.19
C LEU A 125 40.06 41.41 23.78
N GLU A 126 39.52 42.09 24.79
CA GLU A 126 38.21 41.81 25.36
C GLU A 126 37.09 42.00 24.32
N ILE A 127 37.15 43.08 23.53
CA ILE A 127 36.20 43.31 22.43
C ILE A 127 36.29 42.18 21.39
N GLU A 128 37.51 41.74 21.03
CA GLU A 128 37.71 40.62 20.11
C GLU A 128 37.15 39.31 20.67
N ARG A 129 37.46 38.97 21.92
CA ARG A 129 36.91 37.81 22.65
C ARG A 129 35.39 37.83 22.65
N ASP A 130 34.78 38.98 22.96
CA ASP A 130 33.33 39.10 23.05
C ASP A 130 32.66 38.89 21.69
N GLY A 131 33.27 39.42 20.63
CA GLY A 131 32.87 39.15 19.25
C GLY A 131 32.92 37.66 18.90
N GLU A 132 34.02 36.98 19.21
CA GLU A 132 34.14 35.53 18.95
C GLU A 132 33.21 34.70 19.85
N THR A 133 32.98 35.11 21.09
CA THR A 133 32.03 34.46 22.01
C THR A 133 30.60 34.53 21.45
N ALA A 134 30.19 35.69 20.95
CA ALA A 134 28.90 35.84 20.29
C ALA A 134 28.79 34.93 19.05
N ARG A 135 29.83 34.90 18.21
CA ARG A 135 29.86 34.01 17.03
C ARG A 135 29.74 32.53 17.38
N VAL A 136 30.48 32.06 18.40
CA VAL A 136 30.39 30.68 18.88
C VAL A 136 28.97 30.36 19.34
N LYS A 137 28.32 31.27 20.08
CA LYS A 137 26.95 31.11 20.55
C LYS A 137 25.94 31.01 19.40
N ASP A 138 26.05 31.89 18.40
CA ASP A 138 25.16 31.91 17.24
C ASP A 138 25.31 30.63 16.41
N LEU A 139 26.55 30.19 16.16
CA LEU A 139 26.83 28.94 15.46
C LEU A 139 26.32 27.72 16.24
N ALA A 140 26.45 27.70 17.56
CA ALA A 140 25.90 26.63 18.39
C ALA A 140 24.37 26.55 18.28
N GLY A 141 23.68 27.70 18.27
CA GLY A 141 22.25 27.78 18.01
C GLY A 141 21.87 27.23 16.62
N GLY A 142 22.62 27.62 15.59
CA GLY A 142 22.44 27.11 14.22
C GLY A 142 22.65 25.59 14.12
N VAL A 143 23.69 25.06 14.76
CA VAL A 143 23.96 23.60 14.82
C VAL A 143 22.81 22.86 15.49
N ALA A 144 22.31 23.36 16.63
CA ALA A 144 21.19 22.75 17.34
C ALA A 144 19.93 22.72 16.47
N HIS A 145 19.64 23.83 15.79
CA HIS A 145 18.51 23.93 14.87
C HIS A 145 18.63 22.94 13.70
N LEU A 146 19.79 22.90 13.02
CA LEU A 146 20.03 21.99 11.89
C LEU A 146 19.93 20.51 12.29
N ARG A 147 20.40 20.14 13.48
CA ARG A 147 20.22 18.78 14.03
C ARG A 147 18.75 18.44 14.24
N ALA A 148 17.98 19.35 14.84
CA ALA A 148 16.54 19.14 15.04
C ALA A 148 15.81 19.02 13.70
N THR A 149 16.16 19.84 12.72
CA THR A 149 15.60 19.77 11.36
C THR A 149 15.94 18.46 10.66
N ALA A 150 17.19 18.00 10.73
CA ALA A 150 17.60 16.71 10.18
C ALA A 150 16.79 15.55 10.81
N ALA A 151 16.63 15.53 12.12
CA ALA A 151 15.84 14.51 12.82
C ALA A 151 14.37 14.51 12.39
N ARG A 152 13.78 15.69 12.11
CA ARG A 152 12.40 15.78 11.59
C ARG A 152 12.26 15.20 10.18
N PHE A 153 13.23 15.46 9.29
CA PHE A 153 13.25 14.86 7.97
C PHE A 153 13.40 13.34 8.07
N GLU A 154 14.34 12.84 8.87
CA GLU A 154 14.56 11.41 9.10
C GLU A 154 13.27 10.71 9.58
N ALA A 155 12.60 11.27 10.60
CA ALA A 155 11.34 10.72 11.11
C ALA A 155 10.24 10.71 10.04
N THR A 156 10.16 11.76 9.22
CA THR A 156 9.18 11.87 8.13
C THR A 156 9.44 10.82 7.04
N ILE A 157 10.70 10.68 6.62
CA ILE A 157 11.13 9.67 5.64
C ILE A 157 10.79 8.26 6.15
N GLN A 158 11.08 7.95 7.42
CA GLN A 158 10.77 6.64 8.00
C GLN A 158 9.27 6.37 8.00
N ARG A 159 8.44 7.35 8.39
CA ARG A 159 6.98 7.23 8.35
C ARG A 159 6.47 6.97 6.92
N LEU A 160 6.96 7.72 5.94
CA LEU A 160 6.56 7.55 4.54
C LEU A 160 6.96 6.16 4.01
N LYS A 161 8.18 5.68 4.32
CA LYS A 161 8.64 4.33 3.94
C LYS A 161 7.74 3.23 4.53
N GLN A 162 7.39 3.33 5.82
CA GLN A 162 6.46 2.40 6.46
C GLN A 162 5.07 2.39 5.81
N GLN A 163 4.56 3.57 5.42
CA GLN A 163 3.29 3.68 4.71
C GLN A 163 3.35 3.00 3.34
N VAL A 164 4.42 3.24 2.57
CA VAL A 164 4.64 2.59 1.28
C VAL A 164 4.70 1.06 1.43
N ASP A 165 5.45 0.55 2.40
CA ASP A 165 5.58 -0.89 2.64
C ASP A 165 4.24 -1.53 3.02
N THR A 166 3.46 -0.86 3.86
CA THR A 166 2.12 -1.33 4.27
C THR A 166 1.16 -1.42 3.09
N VAL A 167 1.15 -0.39 2.22
CA VAL A 167 0.30 -0.38 1.02
C VAL A 167 0.75 -1.48 0.05
N ARG A 168 2.05 -1.62 -0.22
CA ARG A 168 2.58 -2.69 -1.10
C ARG A 168 2.29 -4.10 -0.58
N ALA A 169 2.36 -4.30 0.73
CA ALA A 169 2.01 -5.57 1.35
C ALA A 169 0.51 -5.86 1.19
N THR A 170 -0.34 -4.86 1.39
CA THR A 170 -1.79 -4.96 1.21
C THR A 170 -2.14 -5.30 -0.24
N GLU A 171 -1.53 -4.62 -1.21
CA GLU A 171 -1.71 -4.87 -2.64
C GLU A 171 -1.28 -6.31 -3.01
N THR A 172 -0.18 -6.79 -2.43
CA THR A 172 0.30 -8.17 -2.66
C THR A 172 -0.68 -9.22 -2.13
N VAL A 173 -1.23 -9.00 -0.93
CA VAL A 173 -2.25 -9.88 -0.34
C VAL A 173 -3.52 -9.88 -1.20
N GLN A 174 -3.99 -8.72 -1.63
CA GLN A 174 -5.18 -8.60 -2.49
C GLN A 174 -4.96 -9.32 -3.83
N ARG A 175 -3.80 -9.15 -4.48
CA ARG A 175 -3.47 -9.87 -5.71
C ARG A 175 -3.43 -11.38 -5.51
N ALA A 176 -2.85 -11.86 -4.40
CA ALA A 176 -2.84 -13.29 -4.07
C ALA A 176 -4.26 -13.83 -3.83
N GLN A 177 -5.10 -13.10 -3.10
CA GLN A 177 -6.50 -13.45 -2.87
C GLN A 177 -7.31 -13.51 -4.18
N ALA A 178 -7.12 -12.53 -5.07
CA ALA A 178 -7.75 -12.53 -6.39
C ALA A 178 -7.32 -13.74 -7.24
N ALA A 179 -6.04 -14.10 -7.23
CA ALA A 179 -5.51 -15.27 -7.93
C ALA A 179 -6.03 -16.60 -7.36
N VAL A 180 -6.23 -16.70 -6.05
CA VAL A 180 -6.82 -17.90 -5.42
C VAL A 180 -8.31 -18.00 -5.75
N ALA A 181 -9.04 -16.89 -5.68
CA ALA A 181 -10.46 -16.84 -6.01
C ALA A 181 -10.73 -17.21 -7.47
N SER A 182 -9.91 -16.72 -8.41
CA SER A 182 -10.02 -17.08 -9.83
C SER A 182 -9.74 -18.58 -10.06
N ARG A 183 -8.66 -19.12 -9.46
CA ARG A 183 -8.36 -20.57 -9.53
C ARG A 183 -9.49 -21.44 -8.98
N ARG A 184 -10.12 -21.01 -7.88
CA ARG A 184 -11.27 -21.73 -7.29
C ARG A 184 -12.48 -21.70 -8.20
N ARG A 185 -12.80 -20.56 -8.82
CA ARG A 185 -13.88 -20.48 -9.82
C ARG A 185 -13.59 -21.43 -10.99
N ASP A 186 -12.35 -21.46 -11.49
CA ASP A 186 -11.96 -22.36 -12.58
C ASP A 186 -12.05 -23.84 -12.19
N SER A 187 -11.66 -24.20 -10.95
CA SER A 187 -11.83 -25.58 -10.46
C SER A 187 -13.30 -25.96 -10.33
N ASP A 188 -14.14 -25.07 -9.80
CA ASP A 188 -15.58 -25.32 -9.65
C ASP A 188 -16.25 -25.54 -11.01
N VAL A 189 -15.85 -24.75 -12.03
CA VAL A 189 -16.31 -24.93 -13.41
C VAL A 189 -15.87 -26.30 -13.95
N ARG A 190 -14.60 -26.67 -13.80
CA ARG A 190 -14.10 -27.99 -14.24
C ARG A 190 -14.81 -29.15 -13.56
N VAL A 191 -15.08 -29.05 -12.26
CA VAL A 191 -15.81 -30.07 -11.50
C VAL A 191 -17.23 -30.23 -12.01
N ARG A 192 -17.96 -29.13 -12.25
CA ARG A 192 -19.30 -29.19 -12.84
C ARG A 192 -19.31 -29.87 -14.21
N THR A 193 -18.38 -29.50 -15.09
CA THR A 193 -18.26 -30.14 -16.41
C THR A 193 -17.94 -31.64 -16.31
N ALA A 194 -17.12 -32.05 -15.34
CA ALA A 194 -16.82 -33.46 -15.10
C ALA A 194 -18.05 -34.24 -14.62
N LEU A 195 -18.84 -33.67 -13.70
CA LEU A 195 -20.09 -34.27 -13.22
C LEU A 195 -21.11 -34.42 -14.37
N ASP A 196 -21.27 -33.41 -15.21
CA ASP A 196 -22.14 -33.48 -16.39
C ASP A 196 -21.68 -34.58 -17.38
N SER A 197 -20.36 -34.75 -17.52
CA SER A 197 -19.79 -35.83 -18.34
C SER A 197 -20.10 -37.21 -17.77
N LEU A 198 -19.99 -37.39 -16.46
CA LEU A 198 -20.31 -38.65 -15.78
C LEU A 198 -21.79 -39.01 -15.94
N GLU A 199 -22.69 -38.03 -15.80
CA GLU A 199 -24.12 -38.23 -15.98
C GLU A 199 -24.44 -38.71 -17.40
N ARG A 200 -23.82 -38.10 -18.43
CA ARG A 200 -23.94 -38.57 -19.82
C ARG A 200 -23.38 -39.98 -20.03
N ILE A 201 -22.32 -40.38 -19.33
CA ILE A 201 -21.79 -41.75 -19.41
C ILE A 201 -22.79 -42.74 -18.80
N ARG A 202 -23.35 -42.42 -17.62
CA ARG A 202 -24.38 -43.25 -16.98
C ARG A 202 -25.61 -43.44 -17.86
N GLN A 203 -26.11 -42.36 -18.46
CA GLN A 203 -27.26 -42.42 -19.36
C GLN A 203 -27.00 -43.30 -20.59
N ARG A 204 -25.78 -43.27 -21.15
CA ARG A 204 -25.40 -44.18 -22.25
C ARG A 204 -25.30 -45.63 -21.81
N GLN A 205 -24.80 -45.89 -20.60
CA GLN A 205 -24.70 -47.25 -20.05
C GLN A 205 -26.08 -47.84 -19.74
N SER A 206 -26.99 -47.08 -19.14
CA SER A 206 -28.36 -47.53 -18.87
C SER A 206 -29.12 -47.80 -20.16
N ALA A 207 -29.02 -46.92 -21.16
CA ALA A 207 -29.63 -47.13 -22.47
C ALA A 207 -29.09 -48.39 -23.17
N ARG A 208 -27.79 -48.68 -23.00
CA ARG A 208 -27.17 -49.91 -23.53
C ARG A 208 -27.65 -51.15 -22.77
N GLY A 209 -27.77 -51.08 -21.44
CA GLY A 209 -28.32 -52.15 -20.62
C GLY A 209 -29.76 -52.48 -21.01
N ALA A 210 -30.64 -51.47 -21.04
CA ALA A 210 -32.03 -51.65 -21.46
C ALA A 210 -32.17 -52.23 -22.88
N ARG A 211 -31.26 -51.86 -23.78
CA ARG A 211 -31.21 -52.45 -25.13
C ARG A 211 -30.83 -53.93 -25.09
N LEU A 212 -29.82 -54.30 -24.29
CA LEU A 212 -29.44 -55.71 -24.11
C LEU A 212 -30.57 -56.50 -23.46
N ASP A 213 -31.24 -55.95 -22.46
CA ASP A 213 -32.40 -56.60 -21.81
C ASP A 213 -33.53 -56.86 -22.82
N VAL A 214 -33.76 -55.93 -23.76
CA VAL A 214 -34.71 -56.11 -24.88
C VAL A 214 -34.20 -57.17 -25.86
N GLU A 215 -32.91 -57.16 -26.20
CA GLU A 215 -32.29 -58.17 -27.08
C GLU A 215 -32.36 -59.58 -26.47
N ASP A 216 -32.10 -59.73 -25.17
CA ASP A 216 -32.20 -60.98 -24.41
C ASP A 216 -33.66 -61.46 -24.29
N ALA A 217 -34.61 -60.56 -23.99
CA ALA A 217 -36.03 -60.90 -23.98
C ALA A 217 -36.55 -61.36 -25.36
N LEU A 218 -36.02 -60.78 -26.44
CA LEU A 218 -36.29 -61.23 -27.81
C LEU A 218 -35.63 -62.59 -28.13
N ALA A 219 -34.46 -62.88 -27.56
CA ALA A 219 -33.78 -64.16 -27.72
C ALA A 219 -34.49 -65.30 -26.94
N ASP A 220 -34.95 -65.04 -25.72
CA ASP A 220 -35.73 -65.99 -24.91
C ASP A 220 -37.11 -66.27 -25.53
N ALA A 221 -37.75 -65.26 -26.14
CA ALA A 221 -38.98 -65.47 -26.90
C ALA A 221 -38.79 -66.34 -28.16
N GLY A 222 -37.55 -66.54 -28.62
CA GLY A 222 -37.22 -67.43 -29.76
C GLY A 222 -36.93 -68.88 -29.37
N GLY A 223 -36.95 -69.23 -28.08
CA GLY A 223 -36.52 -70.54 -27.58
C GLY A 223 -37.55 -71.69 -27.65
N ASP A 224 -38.85 -71.39 -27.76
CA ASP A 224 -39.92 -72.40 -27.61
C ASP A 224 -40.50 -72.92 -28.96
N ASP A 225 -40.26 -72.20 -30.06
CA ASP A 225 -40.73 -72.63 -31.41
C ASP A 225 -39.97 -73.86 -31.95
N GLY A 226 -38.84 -74.24 -31.34
CA GLY A 226 -38.01 -75.36 -31.77
C GLY A 226 -38.55 -76.73 -31.37
N LEU A 227 -39.25 -76.84 -30.24
CA LEU A 227 -39.71 -78.12 -29.69
C LEU A 227 -41.03 -78.56 -30.33
N GLU A 228 -41.99 -77.64 -30.47
CA GLU A 228 -43.31 -77.94 -31.05
C GLU A 228 -43.21 -78.22 -32.57
N ALA A 229 -42.34 -77.51 -33.29
CA ALA A 229 -42.04 -77.79 -34.70
C ALA A 229 -41.30 -79.11 -34.93
N ARG A 230 -40.65 -79.66 -33.89
CA ARG A 230 -40.05 -81.00 -33.89
C ARG A 230 -41.08 -82.09 -33.54
N LEU A 231 -42.02 -81.82 -32.63
CA LEU A 231 -43.10 -82.73 -32.25
C LEU A 231 -44.18 -82.88 -33.34
N ARG A 232 -44.51 -81.82 -34.08
CA ARG A 232 -45.39 -81.91 -35.29
C ARG A 232 -44.76 -82.72 -36.42
N ARG A 233 -43.46 -82.55 -36.67
CA ARG A 233 -42.73 -83.34 -37.69
C ARG A 233 -42.64 -84.83 -37.34
N ALA A 234 -42.66 -85.17 -36.06
CA ALA A 234 -42.67 -86.55 -35.57
C ALA A 234 -44.08 -87.17 -35.53
N GLY A 235 -45.14 -86.42 -35.86
CA GLY A 235 -46.52 -86.92 -35.89
C GLY A 235 -47.15 -87.19 -34.52
N ILE A 236 -46.66 -86.53 -33.45
CA ILE A 236 -47.06 -86.81 -32.06
C ILE A 236 -48.26 -85.95 -31.59
N ILE A 237 -48.60 -84.87 -32.30
CA ILE A 237 -49.73 -83.99 -31.96
C ILE A 237 -50.70 -83.94 -33.14
N ALA A 238 -51.90 -84.50 -32.95
CA ALA A 238 -52.99 -84.47 -33.91
C ALA A 238 -53.87 -83.22 -33.68
N GLU A 239 -54.20 -82.50 -34.75
CA GLU A 239 -55.21 -81.43 -34.71
C GLU A 239 -56.61 -82.05 -34.66
N GLU A 240 -57.40 -81.65 -33.66
CA GLU A 240 -58.82 -81.99 -33.58
C GLU A 240 -59.65 -80.73 -33.83
N ASP A 241 -60.42 -80.79 -34.91
CA ASP A 241 -61.27 -79.75 -35.49
C ASP A 241 -62.29 -79.16 -34.49
N ARG A 242 -62.06 -77.92 -34.06
CA ARG A 242 -63.02 -77.10 -33.28
C ARG A 242 -64.05 -76.38 -34.17
N THR A 243 -64.33 -76.90 -35.36
CA THR A 243 -65.26 -76.28 -36.32
C THR A 243 -66.65 -76.94 -36.26
N ASP A 244 -66.72 -78.24 -35.97
CA ASP A 244 -67.98 -79.00 -35.92
C ASP A 244 -68.76 -78.82 -34.61
N SER A 245 -68.08 -78.45 -33.51
CA SER A 245 -68.72 -78.23 -32.20
C SER A 245 -69.45 -76.88 -32.10
N VAL A 246 -69.06 -75.88 -32.91
CA VAL A 246 -69.69 -74.55 -32.94
C VAL A 246 -70.98 -74.56 -33.77
N LEU A 247 -71.02 -75.37 -34.84
CA LEU A 247 -72.18 -75.45 -35.73
C LEU A 247 -73.39 -76.14 -35.07
N SER A 248 -73.14 -77.14 -34.22
CA SER A 248 -74.20 -77.80 -33.42
C SER A 248 -74.78 -76.88 -32.34
N ARG A 249 -73.99 -75.96 -31.76
CA ARG A 249 -74.46 -75.00 -30.76
C ARG A 249 -75.39 -73.93 -31.37
N LEU A 250 -75.13 -73.49 -32.60
CA LEU A 250 -75.96 -72.50 -33.29
C LEU A 250 -77.28 -73.09 -33.80
N LYS A 251 -77.32 -74.39 -34.16
CA LYS A 251 -78.56 -75.07 -34.58
C LYS A 251 -79.52 -75.33 -33.41
N GLN A 252 -79.04 -75.45 -32.17
CA GLN A 252 -79.87 -75.59 -30.97
C GLN A 252 -80.43 -74.25 -30.43
N GLN A 253 -80.03 -73.12 -31.01
CA GLN A 253 -80.48 -71.78 -30.61
C GLN A 253 -81.50 -71.16 -31.59
N ALA A 254 -81.98 -71.94 -32.57
CA ALA A 254 -82.90 -71.52 -33.61
C ALA A 254 -84.25 -72.27 -33.61
N ASP A 255 -84.55 -73.04 -32.56
CA ASP A 255 -85.87 -73.60 -32.23
C ASP A 255 -86.29 -73.16 -30.81
#